data_AF-A0A3D2YY63-F1
#
_entry.id   AF-A0A3D2YY63-F1
#
_cell.length_a   1.000
_cell.length_b   1.000
_cell.length_c   1.000
_cell.angle_alpha   90.00
_cell.angle_beta   90.00
_cell.angle_gamma   90.00
#
_symmetry.space_group_name_H-M   'P 1'
#
loop_
_entity.id
_entity.type
_entity.pdbx_description
1 polymer ?
#
loop_
_entity_poly.entity_id
_entity_poly.type
_entity_poly.pdbx_seq_one_letter_code
_entity_poly.pdbx_strand_id
1 'polypeptide(L)'
;MNGKWSIGAIVHHKKYDYRGVIISFDPYCRADEQWYENNRTQPTREQPWYHVLVDNSEATTYVAEENLELALAKQPIQHPLLTQFFSSYHQGRYYSLNLN
;
A
#
# COMPACT_ATOMS: atom_id res chain seq x y z
N MET A 1 -15.82 -3.24 -7.35
CA MET A 1 -15.02 -4.09 -6.45
C MET A 1 -14.49 -3.20 -5.34
N ASN A 2 -14.71 -3.56 -4.08
CA ASN A 2 -14.17 -2.83 -2.94
C ASN A 2 -12.87 -3.50 -2.50
N GLY A 3 -11.79 -2.74 -2.37
CA GLY A 3 -10.54 -3.24 -1.81
C GLY A 3 -10.71 -3.69 -0.36
N LYS A 4 -10.06 -4.78 0.02
CA LYS A 4 -10.03 -5.33 1.39
C LYS A 4 -9.37 -4.37 2.39
N TRP A 5 -8.41 -3.56 1.92
CA TRP A 5 -7.61 -2.68 2.76
C TRP A 5 -7.92 -1.22 2.47
N SER A 6 -8.02 -0.40 3.50
CA SER A 6 -8.35 1.02 3.33
C SER A 6 -7.10 1.89 3.19
N ILE A 7 -7.25 3.04 2.52
CA ILE A 7 -6.25 4.12 2.55
C ILE A 7 -5.94 4.51 4.01
N GLY A 8 -4.64 4.67 4.28
CA GLY A 8 -4.09 4.95 5.60
C GLY A 8 -3.87 3.71 6.49
N ALA A 9 -4.28 2.52 6.06
CA ALA A 9 -3.99 1.28 6.79
C ALA A 9 -2.50 0.91 6.65
N ILE A 10 -1.91 0.42 7.76
CA ILE A 10 -0.58 -0.17 7.75
C ILE A 10 -0.69 -1.64 7.36
N VAL A 11 0.01 -2.02 6.31
CA VAL A 11 0.03 -3.37 5.75
C VAL A 11 1.42 -3.98 5.85
N HIS A 12 1.44 -5.31 5.73
CA HIS A 12 2.63 -6.14 5.66
C HIS A 12 2.61 -6.92 4.34
N HIS A 13 3.75 -6.97 3.66
CA HIS A 13 3.89 -7.73 2.42
C HIS A 13 4.31 -9.17 2.70
N LYS A 14 3.40 -10.12 2.48
CA LYS A 14 3.56 -11.53 2.88
C LYS A 14 4.81 -12.23 2.33
N LYS A 15 5.31 -11.82 1.16
CA LYS A 15 6.47 -12.45 0.50
C LYS A 15 7.80 -11.72 0.72
N TYR A 16 7.75 -10.41 0.94
CA TYR A 16 8.94 -9.54 0.93
C TYR A 16 9.18 -8.89 2.29
N ASP A 17 8.36 -9.23 3.28
CA ASP A 17 8.55 -8.94 4.70
C ASP A 17 8.71 -7.45 5.05
N TYR A 18 8.15 -6.57 4.21
CA TYR A 18 8.14 -5.13 4.47
C TYR A 18 6.80 -4.65 5.01
N ARG A 19 6.84 -3.59 5.83
CA ARG A 19 5.66 -2.82 6.23
C ARG A 19 5.50 -1.60 5.34
N GLY A 20 4.27 -1.13 5.20
CA GLY A 20 3.99 0.12 4.51
C GLY A 20 2.60 0.65 4.79
N VAL A 21 2.30 1.84 4.28
CA VAL A 21 0.97 2.47 4.36
C VAL A 21 0.36 2.57 2.97
N ILE A 22 -0.92 2.22 2.86
CA ILE A 22 -1.69 2.39 1.62
C ILE A 22 -2.01 3.86 1.41
N ILE A 23 -1.64 4.42 0.26
CA ILE A 23 -1.96 5.81 -0.11
C ILE A 23 -3.08 5.90 -1.16
N SER A 24 -3.25 4.88 -1.99
CA SER A 24 -4.32 4.75 -2.99
C SER A 24 -4.43 3.31 -3.47
N PHE A 25 -5.44 3.01 -4.27
CA PHE A 25 -5.58 1.71 -4.93
C PHE A 25 -6.34 1.83 -6.25
N ASP A 26 -6.09 0.88 -7.15
CA ASP A 26 -6.84 0.64 -8.38
C ASP A 26 -7.67 -0.63 -8.22
N PRO A 27 -8.86 -0.72 -8.85
CA PRO A 27 -9.69 -1.93 -8.79
C PRO A 27 -9.10 -3.14 -9.53
N TYR A 28 -8.14 -2.92 -10.42
CA TYR A 28 -7.39 -3.92 -11.20
C TYR A 28 -6.02 -3.35 -11.57
N CYS A 29 -5.08 -4.22 -11.97
CA CYS A 29 -3.74 -3.79 -12.35
C CYS A 29 -3.78 -2.79 -13.50
N ARG A 30 -3.20 -1.60 -13.29
CA ARG A 30 -3.08 -0.53 -14.28
C ARG A 30 -1.68 -0.40 -14.87
N ALA A 31 -0.74 -1.24 -14.45
CA ALA A 31 0.60 -1.25 -15.01
C ALA A 31 0.57 -1.74 -16.47
N ASP A 32 1.47 -1.20 -17.28
CA ASP A 32 1.66 -1.68 -18.65
C ASP A 32 2.17 -3.13 -18.68
N GLU A 33 2.16 -3.71 -19.87
CA GLU A 33 2.58 -5.10 -20.08
C GLU A 33 4.04 -5.32 -19.69
N GLN A 34 4.93 -4.42 -20.13
CA GLN A 34 6.36 -4.50 -19.86
C GLN A 34 6.67 -4.50 -18.36
N TRP A 35 6.04 -3.62 -17.59
CA TRP A 35 6.21 -3.56 -16.14
C TRP A 35 5.74 -4.86 -15.49
N TYR A 36 4.57 -5.36 -15.90
CA TYR A 36 3.97 -6.55 -15.31
C TYR A 36 4.74 -7.83 -15.63
N GLU A 37 5.25 -7.99 -16.84
CA GLU A 37 6.09 -9.13 -17.22
C GLU A 37 7.38 -9.19 -16.38
N ASN A 38 7.90 -8.02 -16.00
CA ASN A 38 9.06 -7.93 -15.11
C ASN A 38 8.73 -8.12 -13.62
N ASN A 39 7.45 -8.16 -13.24
CA ASN A 39 7.05 -8.44 -11.87
C ASN A 39 7.25 -9.94 -11.57
N ARG A 40 8.18 -10.25 -10.66
CA ARG A 40 8.54 -11.64 -10.29
C ARG A 40 7.38 -12.51 -9.79
N THR A 41 6.31 -11.91 -9.30
CA THR A 41 5.17 -12.65 -8.72
C THR A 41 4.00 -12.82 -9.68
N GLN A 42 3.93 -12.02 -10.75
CA GLN A 42 2.84 -11.99 -11.74
C GLN A 42 1.43 -12.32 -11.17
N PRO A 43 0.99 -11.65 -10.08
CA PRO A 43 -0.31 -11.92 -9.47
C PRO A 43 -1.43 -11.50 -10.41
N THR A 44 -2.61 -12.14 -10.31
CA THR A 44 -3.74 -11.90 -11.21
C THR A 44 -4.05 -10.42 -11.35
N ARG A 45 -4.31 -9.95 -12.58
CA ARG A 45 -4.59 -8.52 -12.84
C ARG A 45 -5.99 -8.13 -12.37
N GLU A 46 -6.97 -9.04 -12.41
CA GLU A 46 -8.37 -8.81 -12.00
C GLU A 46 -8.59 -8.86 -10.48
N GLN A 47 -7.84 -8.06 -9.73
CA GLN A 47 -8.02 -7.86 -8.28
C GLN A 47 -7.57 -6.43 -7.91
N PRO A 48 -7.88 -5.90 -6.73
CA PRO A 48 -7.35 -4.59 -6.32
C PRO A 48 -5.80 -4.57 -6.27
N TRP A 49 -5.21 -3.46 -6.72
CA TRP A 49 -3.76 -3.19 -6.60
C TRP A 49 -3.55 -1.91 -5.82
N TYR A 50 -2.63 -1.94 -4.86
CA TYR A 50 -2.39 -0.87 -3.91
C TYR A 50 -1.09 -0.14 -4.21
N HIS A 51 -1.11 1.18 -4.03
CA HIS A 51 0.08 2.01 -3.96
C HIS A 51 0.47 2.15 -2.49
N VAL A 52 1.70 1.75 -2.16
CA VAL A 52 2.17 1.64 -0.78
C VAL A 52 3.49 2.40 -0.61
N LEU A 53 3.60 3.21 0.45
CA LEU A 53 4.88 3.76 0.90
C LEU A 53 5.54 2.75 1.84
N VAL A 54 6.81 2.40 1.59
CA VAL A 54 7.53 1.38 2.35
C VAL A 54 8.17 1.98 3.61
N ASP A 55 7.98 1.34 4.76
CA ASP A 55 8.54 1.77 6.04
C ASP A 55 10.08 1.75 6.03
N ASN A 56 10.71 2.77 6.62
CA ASN A 56 12.16 2.98 6.68
C ASN A 56 12.86 2.94 5.30
N SER A 57 12.17 3.45 4.29
CA SER A 57 12.66 3.50 2.91
C SER A 57 12.21 4.79 2.22
N GLU A 58 12.76 5.05 1.04
CA GLU A 58 12.24 6.03 0.09
C GLU A 58 11.37 5.36 -1.00
N ALA A 59 11.24 4.03 -0.95
CA ALA A 59 10.56 3.24 -1.96
C ALA A 59 9.03 3.34 -1.86
N THR A 60 8.40 3.39 -3.03
CA THR A 60 6.99 3.14 -3.21
C THR A 60 6.79 1.87 -4.02
N THR A 61 5.71 1.14 -3.75
CA THR A 61 5.43 -0.13 -4.42
C THR A 61 4.00 -0.18 -4.93
N TYR A 62 3.83 -0.83 -6.08
CA TYR A 62 2.53 -1.20 -6.65
C TYR A 62 2.31 -2.70 -6.49
N VAL A 63 1.32 -3.08 -5.69
CA VAL A 63 1.22 -4.44 -5.15
C VAL A 63 -0.22 -4.96 -5.18
N ALA A 64 -0.39 -6.19 -5.67
CA ALA A 64 -1.68 -6.88 -5.66
C ALA A 64 -2.20 -7.15 -4.24
N GLU A 65 -3.51 -7.05 -4.05
CA GLU A 65 -4.18 -7.30 -2.77
C GLU A 65 -3.79 -8.62 -2.12
N GLU A 66 -3.68 -9.68 -2.91
CA GLU A 66 -3.34 -11.01 -2.43
C GLU A 66 -1.96 -11.10 -1.81
N ASN A 67 -1.08 -10.12 -2.00
CA ASN A 67 0.25 -10.11 -1.40
C ASN A 67 0.30 -9.33 -0.07
N LEU A 68 -0.81 -8.73 0.34
CA LEU A 68 -0.91 -7.89 1.52
C LEU A 68 -1.74 -8.52 2.63
N GLU A 69 -1.38 -8.17 3.86
CA GLU A 69 -2.16 -8.38 5.08
C GLU A 69 -2.03 -7.16 6.00
N LEU A 70 -2.86 -7.05 7.03
CA LEU A 70 -2.67 -5.98 8.03
C LEU A 70 -1.40 -6.24 8.83
N ALA A 71 -0.60 -5.19 9.03
CA ALA A 71 0.56 -5.30 9.89
C ALA A 71 0.13 -5.53 11.35
N LEU A 72 0.78 -6.46 12.04
CA LEU A 72 0.60 -6.67 13.47
C LEU A 72 1.05 -5.43 14.28
N ALA A 73 2.14 -4.81 13.84
CA ALA A 73 2.68 -3.60 14.48
C ALA A 73 1.87 -2.35 14.08
N LYS A 74 1.27 -1.71 15.08
CA LYS A 74 0.53 -0.45 14.96
C LYS A 74 1.40 0.79 15.22
N GLN A 75 2.68 0.71 14.93
CA GLN A 75 3.56 1.87 15.02
C GLN A 75 3.50 2.66 13.71
N PRO A 76 3.63 4.00 13.73
CA PRO A 76 3.81 4.79 12.52
C PRO A 76 4.96 4.23 11.67
N ILE A 77 4.86 4.42 10.36
CA ILE A 77 5.97 4.17 9.44
C ILE A 77 6.83 5.43 9.28
N GLN A 78 8.07 5.26 8.86
CA GLN A 78 8.97 6.35 8.44
C GLN A 78 9.11 6.36 6.93
N HIS A 79 8.66 7.43 6.27
CA HIS A 79 8.80 7.62 4.83
C HIS A 79 8.80 9.13 4.50
N PRO A 80 9.67 9.64 3.60
CA PRO A 80 9.77 11.08 3.33
C PRO A 80 8.48 11.69 2.74
N LEU A 81 7.70 10.91 1.99
CA LEU A 81 6.45 11.38 1.38
C LEU A 81 5.22 11.33 2.31
N LEU A 82 5.35 10.88 3.56
CA LEU A 82 4.19 10.63 4.44
C LEU A 82 3.29 11.86 4.61
N THR A 83 3.89 13.03 4.80
CA THR A 83 3.19 14.32 5.04
C THR A 83 2.51 14.87 3.79
N GLN A 84 2.81 14.33 2.60
CA GLN A 84 2.11 14.70 1.37
C GLN A 84 0.72 14.04 1.30
N PHE A 85 0.52 12.91 1.97
CA PHE A 85 -0.72 12.14 1.92
C PHE A 85 -1.56 12.23 3.20
N PHE A 86 -0.93 12.39 4.36
CA PHE A 86 -1.60 12.27 5.66
C PHE A 86 -1.33 13.46 6.60
N SER A 87 -2.36 13.87 7.32
CA SER A 87 -2.32 14.93 8.34
C SER A 87 -2.06 14.41 9.75
N SER A 88 -2.50 13.18 10.02
CA SER A 88 -2.55 12.65 11.38
C SER A 88 -2.49 11.13 11.41
N TYR A 89 -2.14 10.60 12.59
CA TYR A 89 -2.05 9.19 12.87
C TYR A 89 -2.76 8.87 14.18
N HIS A 90 -3.70 7.92 14.16
CA HIS A 90 -4.44 7.51 15.34
C HIS A 90 -4.73 6.01 15.32
N GLN A 91 -4.38 5.33 16.43
CA GLN A 91 -4.68 3.91 16.68
C GLN A 91 -4.30 2.92 15.55
N GLY A 92 -3.15 3.13 14.91
CA GLY A 92 -2.70 2.21 13.85
C GLY A 92 -3.07 2.63 12.42
N ARG A 93 -3.65 3.82 12.25
CA ARG A 93 -4.14 4.30 10.95
C ARG A 93 -3.79 5.76 10.70
N TYR A 94 -3.47 6.07 9.45
CA TYR A 94 -3.30 7.44 8.96
C TYR A 94 -4.59 8.02 8.40
N TYR A 95 -4.74 9.34 8.53
CA TYR A 95 -5.88 10.09 8.03
C TYR A 95 -5.39 11.24 7.14
N SER A 96 -6.06 11.44 6.00
CA SER A 96 -5.71 12.48 5.02
C SER A 96 -6.04 13.87 5.53
N LEU A 97 -5.48 14.89 4.87
CA LEU A 97 -5.78 16.31 5.14
C LEU A 97 -7.23 16.71 4.82
N ASN A 98 -7.98 15.89 4.09
CA ASN A 98 -9.38 16.17 3.74
C ASN A 98 -10.23 14.89 3.80
N LEU A 99 -11.16 14.86 4.75
CA LEU A 99 -12.38 14.06 4.70
C LEU A 99 -13.53 14.98 5.16
N ASN A 100 -14.03 15.78 4.22
CA ASN A 100 -15.41 16.30 4.26
C ASN A 100 -16.22 15.50 3.25
#